data_AF-C1AED3-F1
#
_entry.id   AF-C1AED3-F1
#
_cell.length_a   1.000
_cell.length_b   1.000
_cell.length_c   1.000
_cell.angle_alpha   90.00
_cell.angle_beta   90.00
_cell.angle_gamma   90.00
#
_symmetry.space_group_name_H-M   'P 1'
#
loop_
_entity.id
_entity.type
_entity.pdbx_description
1 polymer ?
#
loop_
_entity_poly.entity_id
_entity_poly.type
_entity_poly.pdbx_seq_one_letter_code
_entity_poly.pdbx_strand_id
1 'polypeptide(L)'
;MHIEHDADAFRLRVPVSASPHDAWLLLTSPKGIAKWWGPRVSLDTQPGGALQEVWQDGDREVTTSGTVTQHEPDQVIEFTWADHDWDASTTVRWSCEPTTEGVVLHLEHRGWHALPADRREVLRQAHVDGWSKHLTRFAALHTLTRAYPANQITVEWREGRCAHSGNCVRALGVVFNPKLKPWINTSTASDDEIRAAVAKCPSGALAIAE
;
A
#
# COMPACT_ATOMS: atom_id res chain seq x y z
N MET A 1 6.40 12.24 8.44
CA MET A 1 5.38 12.67 7.46
C MET A 1 5.28 14.18 7.54
N HIS A 2 5.28 14.84 6.39
CA HIS A 2 5.11 16.30 6.28
C HIS A 2 3.81 16.58 5.53
N ILE A 3 3.05 17.58 5.97
CA ILE A 3 1.77 17.97 5.37
C ILE A 3 1.86 19.43 4.95
N GLU A 4 1.55 19.71 3.68
CA GLU A 4 1.54 21.04 3.10
C GLU A 4 0.14 21.37 2.62
N HIS A 5 -0.27 22.62 2.79
CA HIS A 5 -1.57 23.11 2.40
C HIS A 5 -1.40 24.29 1.44
N ASP A 6 -2.16 24.31 0.36
CA ASP A 6 -2.40 25.51 -0.44
C ASP A 6 -3.91 25.80 -0.53
N ALA A 7 -4.32 26.73 -1.38
CA ALA A 7 -5.73 27.13 -1.47
C ALA A 7 -6.63 25.97 -1.95
N ASP A 8 -6.17 25.12 -2.87
CA ASP A 8 -7.00 24.13 -3.58
C ASP A 8 -6.56 22.67 -3.38
N ALA A 9 -5.46 22.45 -2.67
CA ALA A 9 -4.86 21.15 -2.47
C ALA A 9 -4.17 21.03 -1.12
N PHE A 10 -4.04 19.79 -0.64
CA PHE A 10 -3.04 19.46 0.36
C PHE A 10 -2.11 18.37 -0.19
N ARG A 11 -0.89 18.33 0.35
CA ARG A 11 0.14 17.36 -0.02
C ARG A 11 0.69 16.68 1.21
N LEU A 12 0.84 15.36 1.15
CA LEU A 12 1.52 14.57 2.17
C LEU A 12 2.79 13.98 1.57
N ARG A 13 3.89 14.11 2.32
CA ARG A 13 5.21 13.59 1.95
C ARG A 13 5.67 12.58 3.00
N VAL A 14 5.94 11.35 2.56
CA VAL A 14 6.26 10.23 3.44
C VAL A 14 7.52 9.52 2.94
N PRO A 15 8.65 9.66 3.66
CA PRO A 15 9.83 8.83 3.42
C PRO A 15 9.53 7.37 3.74
N VAL A 16 9.96 6.47 2.87
CA VAL A 16 9.76 5.03 2.98
C VAL A 16 11.09 4.32 2.71
N SER A 17 11.51 3.46 3.66
CA SER A 17 12.71 2.64 3.51
C SER A 17 12.44 1.39 2.66
N ALA A 18 12.21 1.61 1.37
CA ALA A 18 11.97 0.57 0.37
C ALA A 18 12.51 1.02 -0.98
N SER A 19 12.68 0.06 -1.90
CA SER A 19 12.90 0.42 -3.30
C SER A 19 11.65 1.13 -3.85
N PRO A 20 11.79 2.03 -4.85
CA PRO A 20 10.65 2.63 -5.53
C PRO A 20 9.66 1.58 -6.04
N HIS A 21 10.17 0.47 -6.58
CA HIS A 21 9.36 -0.63 -7.08
C HIS A 21 8.55 -1.34 -5.98
N ASP A 22 9.16 -1.64 -4.83
CA ASP A 22 8.44 -2.29 -3.71
C ASP A 22 7.34 -1.38 -3.14
N ALA A 23 7.62 -0.08 -3.01
CA ALA A 23 6.63 0.90 -2.61
C ALA A 23 5.50 0.99 -3.65
N TRP A 24 5.84 0.99 -4.94
CA TRP A 24 4.86 1.01 -6.03
C TRP A 24 3.95 -0.21 -6.03
N LEU A 25 4.50 -1.41 -5.84
CA LEU A 25 3.72 -2.64 -5.75
C LEU A 25 2.76 -2.61 -4.56
N LEU A 26 3.20 -2.09 -3.41
CA LEU A 26 2.33 -1.96 -2.24
C LEU A 26 1.23 -0.91 -2.47
N LEU A 27 1.55 0.16 -3.19
CA LEU A 27 0.62 1.25 -3.50
C LEU A 27 -0.46 0.83 -4.48
N THR A 28 -0.11 0.06 -5.52
CA THR A 28 -0.97 -0.14 -6.71
C THR A 28 -1.55 -1.54 -6.86
N SER A 29 -1.00 -2.55 -6.17
CA SER A 29 -1.55 -3.91 -6.27
C SER A 29 -2.78 -4.09 -5.36
N PRO A 30 -3.79 -4.90 -5.76
CA PRO A 30 -4.96 -5.16 -4.92
C PRO A 30 -4.62 -5.68 -3.52
N LYS A 31 -3.61 -6.55 -3.42
CA LYS A 31 -3.13 -7.07 -2.13
C LYS A 31 -2.40 -6.02 -1.30
N GLY A 32 -1.70 -5.10 -1.95
CA GLY A 32 -1.03 -3.99 -1.29
C GLY A 32 -2.03 -3.00 -0.72
N ILE A 33 -2.96 -2.53 -1.57
CA ILE A 33 -4.07 -1.64 -1.19
C ILE A 33 -4.85 -2.19 0.00
N ALA A 34 -5.19 -3.48 -0.03
CA ALA A 34 -5.90 -4.13 1.07
C ALA A 34 -5.16 -4.05 2.42
N LYS A 35 -3.82 -3.95 2.40
CA LYS A 35 -3.00 -3.90 3.62
C LYS A 35 -2.91 -2.50 4.23
N TRP A 36 -2.91 -1.43 3.43
CA TRP A 36 -2.69 -0.06 3.95
C TRP A 36 -3.95 0.80 3.92
N TRP A 37 -4.77 0.67 2.89
CA TRP A 37 -6.03 1.41 2.74
C TRP A 37 -7.18 0.62 3.36
N GLY A 38 -7.38 -0.61 2.89
CA GLY A 38 -8.37 -1.53 3.45
C GLY A 38 -8.91 -2.51 2.42
N PRO A 39 -9.52 -3.62 2.87
CA PRO A 39 -9.94 -4.72 1.98
C PRO A 39 -11.18 -4.40 1.13
N ARG A 40 -11.83 -3.25 1.35
CA ARG A 40 -13.03 -2.81 0.62
C ARG A 40 -12.73 -1.84 -0.52
N VAL A 41 -11.45 -1.58 -0.78
CA VAL A 41 -10.99 -0.71 -1.87
C VAL A 41 -10.68 -1.57 -3.09
N SER A 42 -11.22 -1.17 -4.23
CA SER A 42 -10.87 -1.69 -5.54
C SER A 42 -10.33 -0.55 -6.39
N LEU A 43 -9.18 -0.78 -7.02
CA LEU A 43 -8.56 0.16 -7.95
C LEU A 43 -8.08 -0.60 -9.19
N ASP A 44 -8.76 -0.38 -10.31
CA ASP A 44 -8.22 -0.74 -11.61
C ASP A 44 -7.25 0.36 -12.06
N THR A 45 -5.97 0.03 -12.09
CA THR A 45 -4.89 1.00 -12.29
C THR A 45 -4.69 1.37 -13.77
N GLN A 46 -5.44 0.79 -14.70
CA GLN A 46 -5.37 1.21 -16.09
C GLN A 46 -6.00 2.59 -16.27
N PRO A 47 -5.52 3.44 -17.21
CA PRO A 47 -6.23 4.65 -17.58
C PRO A 47 -7.69 4.35 -17.97
N GLY A 48 -8.64 5.07 -17.38
CA GLY A 48 -10.08 4.80 -17.48
C GLY A 48 -10.62 3.76 -16.48
N GLY A 49 -9.74 3.09 -15.73
CA GLY A 49 -10.09 2.13 -14.70
C GLY A 49 -10.78 2.78 -13.49
N ALA A 50 -11.63 2.02 -12.80
CA ALA A 50 -12.42 2.53 -11.69
C ALA A 50 -11.69 2.42 -10.33
N LEU A 51 -11.82 3.46 -9.52
CA LEU A 51 -11.68 3.41 -8.06
C LEU A 51 -13.06 3.22 -7.45
N GLN A 52 -13.17 2.30 -6.48
CA GLN A 52 -14.36 2.17 -5.62
C GLN A 52 -13.95 1.81 -4.19
N GLU A 53 -14.60 2.45 -3.22
CA GLU A 53 -14.52 2.12 -1.80
C GLU A 53 -15.89 2.23 -1.14
N VAL A 54 -16.24 1.26 -0.29
CA VAL A 54 -17.42 1.34 0.58
C VAL A 54 -16.99 1.36 2.04
N TRP A 55 -17.29 2.45 2.73
CA TRP A 55 -16.90 2.69 4.11
C TRP A 55 -18.06 3.23 4.94
N GLN A 56 -17.84 3.37 6.24
CA GLN A 56 -18.87 3.75 7.21
C GLN A 56 -18.43 5.03 7.94
N ASP A 57 -19.31 6.02 7.95
CA ASP A 57 -19.18 7.30 8.62
C ASP A 57 -20.25 7.39 9.73
N GLY A 58 -19.92 6.88 10.91
CA GLY A 58 -20.93 6.63 11.95
C GLY A 58 -21.95 5.58 11.46
N ASP A 59 -23.22 5.98 11.38
CA ASP A 59 -24.32 5.14 10.87
C ASP A 59 -24.54 5.27 9.35
N ARG A 60 -23.77 6.13 8.67
CA ARG A 60 -23.90 6.39 7.23
C ARG A 60 -22.95 5.49 6.44
N GLU A 61 -23.50 4.71 5.51
CA GLU A 61 -22.69 4.06 4.48
C GLU A 61 -22.31 5.08 3.40
N VAL A 62 -21.02 5.12 3.05
CA VAL A 62 -20.50 6.00 2.02
C VAL A 62 -19.84 5.15 0.94
N THR A 63 -20.26 5.38 -0.31
CA THR A 63 -19.55 4.90 -1.49
C THR A 63 -18.71 6.03 -2.07
N THR A 64 -17.40 5.84 -2.10
CA THR A 64 -16.45 6.71 -2.78
C THR A 64 -16.07 6.08 -4.10
N SER A 65 -16.00 6.88 -5.16
CA SER A 65 -15.66 6.41 -6.50
C SER A 65 -14.75 7.37 -7.24
N GLY A 66 -14.12 6.86 -8.30
CA GLY A 66 -13.18 7.61 -9.11
C GLY A 66 -12.82 6.91 -10.40
N THR A 67 -12.08 7.60 -11.25
CA THR A 67 -11.55 7.08 -12.50
C THR A 67 -10.08 7.42 -12.61
N VAL A 68 -9.23 6.43 -12.92
CA VAL A 68 -7.80 6.62 -13.16
C VAL A 68 -7.60 7.44 -14.41
N THR A 69 -6.93 8.57 -14.27
CA THR A 69 -6.63 9.52 -15.35
C THR A 69 -5.21 9.37 -15.88
N GLN A 70 -4.28 8.90 -15.05
CA GLN A 70 -2.87 8.68 -15.40
C GLN A 70 -2.31 7.50 -14.64
N HIS A 71 -1.48 6.68 -15.29
CA HIS A 71 -0.66 5.67 -14.63
C HIS A 71 0.64 5.46 -15.40
N GLU A 72 1.76 5.71 -14.74
CA GLU A 72 3.10 5.38 -15.19
C GLU A 72 3.78 4.55 -14.09
N PRO A 73 4.12 3.27 -14.35
CA PRO A 73 4.68 2.38 -13.35
C PRO A 73 5.90 2.97 -12.62
N ASP A 74 5.98 2.71 -11.32
CA ASP A 74 7.03 3.17 -10.40
C ASP A 74 7.16 4.70 -10.27
N GLN A 75 6.26 5.48 -10.88
CA GLN A 75 6.36 6.93 -10.99
C GLN A 75 5.11 7.66 -10.53
N VAL A 76 3.97 7.47 -11.20
CA VAL A 76 2.75 8.25 -10.93
C VAL A 76 1.47 7.46 -11.19
N ILE A 77 0.48 7.65 -10.33
CA ILE A 77 -0.90 7.23 -10.56
C ILE A 77 -1.81 8.36 -10.10
N GLU A 78 -2.78 8.71 -10.93
CA GLU A 78 -3.74 9.77 -10.67
C GLU A 78 -5.15 9.27 -10.95
N PHE A 79 -6.09 9.65 -10.09
CA PHE A 79 -7.50 9.32 -10.25
C PHE A 79 -8.39 10.42 -9.69
N THR A 80 -9.59 10.55 -10.26
CA THR A 80 -10.64 11.39 -9.69
C THR A 80 -11.17 10.78 -8.39
N TRP A 81 -11.83 11.59 -7.58
CA TRP A 81 -12.42 11.17 -6.31
C TRP A 81 -13.72 11.90 -6.04
N ALA A 82 -14.77 11.18 -5.69
CA ALA A 82 -16.00 11.76 -5.17
C ALA A 82 -16.72 10.73 -4.29
N ASP A 83 -17.27 11.17 -3.16
CA ASP A 83 -18.33 10.39 -2.52
C ASP A 83 -19.60 10.51 -3.36
N HIS A 84 -20.45 9.49 -3.32
CA HIS A 84 -21.70 9.40 -4.08
C HIS A 84 -22.68 10.58 -3.84
N ASP A 85 -22.51 11.34 -2.75
CA ASP A 85 -23.30 12.50 -2.37
C ASP A 85 -22.59 13.85 -2.62
N TRP A 86 -21.46 13.85 -3.33
CA TRP A 86 -20.75 15.07 -3.72
C TRP A 86 -21.23 15.58 -5.09
N ASP A 87 -21.34 16.91 -5.20
CA ASP A 87 -21.75 17.59 -6.44
C ASP A 87 -20.61 17.72 -7.47
N ALA A 88 -19.38 17.42 -7.07
CA ALA A 88 -18.18 17.52 -7.90
C ALA A 88 -17.10 16.52 -7.46
N SER A 89 -16.19 16.19 -8.37
CA SER A 89 -15.03 15.35 -8.07
C SER A 89 -13.78 16.17 -7.78
N THR A 90 -12.97 15.70 -6.84
CA THR A 90 -11.59 16.11 -6.63
C THR A 90 -10.63 15.18 -7.39
N THR A 91 -9.32 15.37 -7.24
CA THR A 91 -8.30 14.51 -7.84
C THR A 91 -7.23 14.14 -6.84
N VAL A 92 -6.84 12.87 -6.84
CA VAL A 92 -5.76 12.32 -6.03
C VAL A 92 -4.63 11.90 -6.94
N ARG A 93 -3.43 12.39 -6.66
CA ARG A 93 -2.20 12.04 -7.37
C ARG A 93 -1.21 11.46 -6.39
N TRP A 94 -0.74 10.25 -6.68
CA TRP A 94 0.39 9.64 -6.01
C TRP A 94 1.62 9.69 -6.91
N SER A 95 2.78 9.99 -6.33
CA SER A 95 4.05 9.87 -7.04
C SER A 95 5.20 9.40 -6.15
N CYS A 96 6.17 8.75 -6.76
CA CYS A 96 7.38 8.25 -6.10
C CYS A 96 8.60 9.06 -6.52
N GLU A 97 9.37 9.54 -5.54
CA GLU A 97 10.66 10.19 -5.73
C GLU A 97 11.76 9.29 -5.14
N PRO A 98 12.57 8.60 -5.96
CA PRO A 98 13.68 7.79 -5.48
C PRO A 98 14.70 8.63 -4.72
N THR A 99 15.25 8.08 -3.64
CA THR A 99 16.35 8.69 -2.88
C THR A 99 17.47 7.70 -2.66
N THR A 100 18.60 8.14 -2.11
CA THR A 100 19.70 7.26 -1.74
C THR A 100 19.35 6.28 -0.60
N GLU A 101 18.33 6.60 0.20
CA GLU A 101 17.92 5.82 1.39
C GLU A 101 16.60 5.04 1.16
N GLY A 102 15.96 5.20 0.00
CA GLY A 102 14.70 4.55 -0.33
C GLY A 102 13.89 5.36 -1.34
N VAL A 103 12.66 5.72 -0.96
CA VAL A 103 11.74 6.51 -1.79
C VAL A 103 10.95 7.48 -0.91
N VAL A 104 10.68 8.68 -1.41
CA VAL A 104 9.67 9.57 -0.83
C VAL A 104 8.39 9.41 -1.64
N LEU A 105 7.33 8.99 -0.97
CA LEU A 105 6.00 8.92 -1.53
C LEU A 105 5.31 10.27 -1.32
N HIS A 106 4.78 10.83 -2.40
CA HIS A 106 4.01 12.07 -2.39
C HIS A 106 2.55 11.76 -2.72
N LEU A 107 1.64 12.20 -1.86
CA LEU A 107 0.21 12.30 -2.17
C LEU A 107 -0.14 13.77 -2.33
N GLU A 108 -0.85 14.11 -3.40
CA GLU A 108 -1.57 15.36 -3.55
C GLU A 108 -3.06 15.06 -3.69
N HIS A 109 -3.90 15.80 -2.98
CA HIS A 109 -5.35 15.77 -3.17
C HIS A 109 -5.83 17.20 -3.42
N ARG A 110 -6.33 17.46 -4.64
CA ARG A 110 -6.65 18.79 -5.18
C ARG A 110 -8.07 18.90 -5.73
N GLY A 111 -8.50 20.12 -6.05
CA GLY A 111 -9.84 20.40 -6.61
C GLY A 111 -10.89 20.71 -5.55
N TRP A 112 -10.47 21.03 -4.31
CA TRP A 112 -11.37 21.34 -3.20
C TRP A 112 -12.29 22.53 -3.48
N HIS A 113 -11.89 23.46 -4.36
CA HIS A 113 -12.70 24.60 -4.78
C HIS A 113 -13.98 24.23 -5.52
N ALA A 114 -14.02 23.06 -6.16
CA ALA A 114 -15.21 22.57 -6.84
C ALA A 114 -16.34 22.20 -5.86
N LEU A 115 -16.02 21.99 -4.58
CA LEU A 115 -16.99 21.66 -3.54
C LEU A 115 -17.61 22.92 -2.91
N PRO A 116 -18.86 22.81 -2.39
CA PRO A 116 -19.55 23.89 -1.69
C PRO A 116 -18.71 24.49 -0.55
N ALA A 117 -18.66 25.83 -0.50
CA ALA A 117 -17.79 26.56 0.41
C ALA A 117 -18.11 26.32 1.90
N ASP A 118 -19.36 26.01 2.23
CA ASP A 118 -19.85 25.73 3.58
C ASP A 118 -19.37 24.37 4.14
N ARG A 119 -19.04 23.42 3.26
CA ARG A 119 -18.53 22.09 3.65
C ARG A 119 -17.06 21.85 3.32
N ARG A 120 -16.47 22.67 2.43
CA ARG A 120 -15.13 22.47 1.87
C ARG A 120 -14.05 22.21 2.92
N GLU A 121 -13.93 23.08 3.91
CA GLU A 121 -12.83 22.97 4.89
C GLU A 121 -12.97 21.74 5.78
N VAL A 122 -14.20 21.42 6.19
CA VAL A 122 -14.49 20.23 7.00
C VAL A 122 -14.17 18.95 6.22
N LEU A 123 -14.62 18.86 4.97
CA LEU A 123 -14.32 17.71 4.10
C LEU A 123 -12.81 17.58 3.85
N ARG A 124 -12.14 18.70 3.55
CA ARG A 124 -10.71 18.74 3.32
C ARG A 124 -9.93 18.23 4.53
N GLN A 125 -10.25 18.72 5.74
CA GLN A 125 -9.58 18.28 6.96
C GLN A 125 -9.85 16.80 7.25
N ALA A 126 -11.07 16.33 7.08
CA ALA A 126 -11.40 14.91 7.24
C ALA A 126 -10.57 14.02 6.30
N HIS A 127 -10.31 14.47 5.06
CA HIS A 127 -9.47 13.75 4.12
C HIS A 127 -7.99 13.80 4.49
N VAL A 128 -7.48 14.94 5.00
CA VAL A 128 -6.12 15.02 5.55
C VAL A 128 -5.94 13.98 6.66
N ASP A 129 -6.91 13.89 7.57
CA ASP A 129 -6.86 12.94 8.70
C ASP A 129 -6.94 11.48 8.22
N GLY A 130 -7.83 11.19 7.26
CA GLY A 130 -7.97 9.87 6.64
C GLY A 130 -6.67 9.43 5.95
N TRP A 131 -6.14 10.26 5.05
CA TRP A 131 -4.89 9.97 4.37
C TRP A 131 -3.71 9.82 5.31
N SER A 132 -3.63 10.66 6.35
CA SER A 132 -2.58 10.56 7.37
C SER A 132 -2.55 9.20 8.06
N LYS A 133 -3.73 8.64 8.39
CA LYS A 133 -3.86 7.30 8.99
C LYS A 133 -3.41 6.21 8.02
N HIS A 134 -3.90 6.25 6.78
CA HIS A 134 -3.55 5.29 5.74
C HIS A 134 -2.05 5.30 5.40
N LEU A 135 -1.46 6.49 5.29
CA LEU A 135 -0.03 6.67 5.01
C LEU A 135 0.88 6.24 6.16
N THR A 136 0.44 6.43 7.41
CA THR A 136 1.15 5.90 8.57
C THR A 136 1.22 4.38 8.52
N ARG A 137 0.10 3.73 8.16
CA ARG A 137 0.03 2.27 7.98
C ARG A 137 0.87 1.80 6.79
N PHE A 138 0.82 2.53 5.67
CA PHE A 138 1.65 2.27 4.49
C PHE A 138 3.14 2.25 4.84
N ALA A 139 3.63 3.32 5.50
CA ALA A 139 5.03 3.44 5.88
C ALA A 139 5.47 2.30 6.83
N ALA A 140 4.62 1.93 7.79
CA ALA A 140 4.91 0.84 8.72
C ALA A 140 5.04 -0.53 8.01
N LEU A 141 4.30 -0.79 6.94
CA LEU A 141 4.40 -2.07 6.20
C LEU A 141 5.79 -2.32 5.61
N HIS A 142 6.56 -1.27 5.34
CA HIS A 142 7.92 -1.38 4.83
C HIS A 142 8.98 -1.62 5.92
N THR A 143 8.63 -1.38 7.19
CA THR A 143 9.52 -1.64 8.34
C THR A 143 9.19 -2.94 9.08
N LEU A 144 8.00 -3.51 8.84
CA LEU A 144 7.58 -4.77 9.46
C LEU A 144 8.37 -5.97 8.92
N THR A 145 9.31 -6.44 9.73
CA THR A 145 10.01 -7.72 9.54
C THR A 145 9.60 -8.68 10.65
N ARG A 146 9.13 -9.87 10.28
CA ARG A 146 8.82 -10.96 11.21
C ARG A 146 9.92 -12.01 11.14
N ALA A 147 10.43 -12.41 12.29
CA ALA A 147 11.45 -13.44 12.41
C ALA A 147 10.81 -14.80 12.75
N TYR A 148 11.23 -15.84 12.04
CA TYR A 148 10.83 -17.23 12.26
C TYR A 148 12.10 -18.06 12.47
N PRO A 149 12.51 -18.31 13.73
CA PRO A 149 13.68 -19.12 14.03
C PRO A 149 13.52 -20.55 13.51
N ALA A 150 14.58 -21.11 12.94
CA ALA A 150 14.72 -22.52 12.59
C ALA A 150 15.78 -23.16 13.51
N ASN A 151 16.66 -24.03 13.00
CA ASN A 151 17.71 -24.63 13.81
C ASN A 151 18.93 -23.68 13.93
N GLN A 152 19.63 -23.42 12.84
CA GLN A 152 20.82 -22.55 12.79
C GLN A 152 20.58 -21.24 12.06
N ILE A 153 19.35 -20.99 11.60
CA ILE A 153 18.99 -19.81 10.81
C ILE A 153 17.70 -19.19 11.33
N THR A 154 17.47 -17.94 10.96
CA THR A 154 16.18 -17.27 11.09
C THR A 154 15.66 -16.88 9.72
N VAL A 155 14.41 -17.28 9.42
CA VAL A 155 13.70 -16.77 8.24
C VAL A 155 13.09 -15.43 8.60
N GLU A 156 13.56 -14.37 7.95
CA GLU A 156 12.94 -13.05 8.00
C GLU A 156 11.88 -12.92 6.91
N TRP A 157 10.71 -12.40 7.29
CA TRP A 157 9.65 -12.07 6.35
C TRP A 157 9.27 -10.60 6.42
N ARG A 158 9.48 -9.89 5.31
CA ARG A 158 9.14 -8.48 5.10
C ARG A 158 7.84 -8.40 4.33
N GLU A 159 6.74 -8.29 5.06
CA GLU A 159 5.39 -8.39 4.51
C GLU A 159 5.11 -7.37 3.39
N GLY A 160 5.62 -6.14 3.54
CA GLY A 160 5.47 -5.06 2.56
C GLY A 160 6.23 -5.29 1.25
N ARG A 161 7.22 -6.18 1.22
CA ARG A 161 8.01 -6.50 0.00
C ARG A 161 7.48 -7.70 -0.77
N CYS A 162 6.45 -8.39 -0.29
CA CYS A 162 6.00 -9.65 -0.91
C CYS A 162 5.29 -9.38 -2.26
N ALA A 163 5.95 -9.72 -3.36
CA ALA A 163 5.37 -9.67 -4.72
C ALA A 163 4.36 -10.82 -4.99
N HIS A 164 4.14 -11.72 -4.04
CA HIS A 164 3.22 -12.86 -4.16
C HIS A 164 3.44 -13.73 -5.41
N SER A 165 4.68 -13.90 -5.87
CA SER A 165 5.01 -14.74 -7.03
C SER A 165 4.56 -16.20 -6.86
N GLY A 166 4.45 -16.67 -5.61
CA GLY A 166 4.10 -18.05 -5.26
C GLY A 166 5.30 -19.02 -5.32
N ASN A 167 6.51 -18.53 -5.60
CA ASN A 167 7.71 -19.37 -5.67
C ASN A 167 8.03 -20.05 -4.34
N CYS A 168 7.89 -19.36 -3.22
CA CYS A 168 8.15 -19.93 -1.88
C CYS A 168 7.21 -21.10 -1.58
N VAL A 169 5.91 -20.95 -1.84
CA VAL A 169 4.90 -22.00 -1.62
C VAL A 169 5.13 -23.20 -2.52
N ARG A 170 5.47 -22.96 -3.80
CA ARG A 170 5.78 -24.04 -4.75
C ARG A 170 7.08 -24.76 -4.42
N ALA A 171 8.08 -24.04 -3.90
CA ALA A 171 9.36 -24.61 -3.54
C ALA A 171 9.30 -25.45 -2.26
N LEU A 172 8.60 -24.97 -1.22
CA LEU A 172 8.55 -25.64 0.09
C LEU A 172 7.24 -25.36 0.84
N GLY A 173 6.13 -25.86 0.30
CA GLY A 173 4.78 -25.61 0.83
C GLY A 173 4.50 -26.16 2.24
N VAL A 174 5.35 -27.07 2.74
CA VAL A 174 5.29 -27.54 4.14
C VAL A 174 5.75 -26.45 5.12
N VAL A 175 6.70 -25.60 4.70
CA VAL A 175 7.15 -24.43 5.47
C VAL A 175 6.31 -23.19 5.14
N PHE A 176 6.05 -22.92 3.87
CA PHE A 176 5.36 -21.71 3.39
C PHE A 176 3.93 -22.01 2.94
N ASN A 177 2.96 -21.85 3.84
CA ASN A 177 1.57 -22.20 3.59
C ASN A 177 0.60 -21.05 3.95
N PRO A 178 0.12 -20.27 2.96
CA PRO A 178 -0.81 -19.15 3.16
C PRO A 178 -2.16 -19.53 3.80
N LYS A 179 -2.51 -20.82 3.85
CA LYS A 179 -3.75 -21.30 4.48
C LYS A 179 -3.61 -21.50 5.99
N LEU A 180 -2.38 -21.48 6.52
CA LEU A 180 -2.10 -21.68 7.94
C LEU A 180 -1.81 -20.35 8.64
N LYS A 181 -2.02 -20.33 9.96
CA LYS A 181 -1.62 -19.23 10.85
C LYS A 181 -0.85 -19.82 12.03
N PRO A 182 0.47 -19.57 12.15
CA PRO A 182 1.33 -18.83 11.22
C PRO A 182 1.49 -19.53 9.87
N TRP A 183 1.71 -18.75 8.81
CA TRP A 183 1.88 -19.27 7.45
C TRP A 183 3.32 -19.75 7.14
N ILE A 184 4.26 -19.41 8.02
CA ILE A 184 5.66 -19.88 7.98
C ILE A 184 5.85 -20.84 9.17
N ASN A 185 6.19 -22.09 8.87
CA ASN A 185 6.52 -23.10 9.87
C ASN A 185 7.88 -23.75 9.56
N THR A 186 8.94 -23.17 10.14
CA THR A 186 10.34 -23.60 9.99
C THR A 186 10.66 -24.95 10.62
N SER A 187 9.80 -25.49 11.49
CA SER A 187 10.03 -26.79 12.17
C SER A 187 9.85 -28.02 11.26
N THR A 188 9.40 -27.82 10.02
CA THR A 188 8.96 -28.90 9.12
C THR A 188 9.98 -29.29 8.04
N ALA A 189 11.13 -28.62 7.99
CA ALA A 189 12.17 -28.86 6.99
C ALA A 189 13.56 -28.54 7.55
N SER A 190 14.60 -28.99 6.86
CA SER A 190 15.99 -28.67 7.19
C SER A 190 16.35 -27.21 6.82
N ASP A 191 17.40 -26.68 7.45
CA ASP A 191 17.90 -25.34 7.17
C ASP A 191 18.31 -25.17 5.68
N ASP A 192 18.87 -26.21 5.06
CA ASP A 192 19.26 -26.20 3.65
C ASP A 192 18.06 -26.11 2.70
N GLU A 193 17.00 -26.87 2.98
CA GLU A 193 15.74 -26.80 2.21
C GLU A 193 15.10 -25.42 2.35
N ILE A 194 15.09 -24.87 3.57
CA ILE A 194 14.58 -23.53 3.85
C ILE A 194 15.39 -22.47 3.09
N ARG A 195 16.73 -22.51 3.15
CA ARG A 195 17.61 -21.59 2.39
C ARG A 195 17.33 -21.66 0.89
N ALA A 196 17.24 -22.86 0.33
CA ALA A 196 16.97 -23.07 -1.09
C ALA A 196 15.61 -22.49 -1.51
N ALA A 197 14.58 -22.64 -0.67
CA ALA A 197 13.25 -22.08 -0.94
C ALA A 197 13.19 -20.56 -0.78
N VAL A 198 13.82 -20.00 0.26
CA VAL A 198 13.91 -18.55 0.49
C VAL A 198 14.63 -17.86 -0.67
N ALA A 199 15.70 -18.46 -1.20
CA ALA A 199 16.43 -17.94 -2.37
C ALA A 199 15.58 -17.85 -3.66
N LYS A 200 14.41 -18.49 -3.72
CA LYS A 200 13.45 -18.36 -4.84
C LYS A 200 12.54 -17.13 -4.73
N CYS A 201 12.61 -16.36 -3.65
CA CYS A 201 11.84 -15.13 -3.47
C CYS A 201 12.42 -13.99 -4.32
N PRO A 202 11.76 -13.56 -5.41
CA PRO A 202 12.34 -12.59 -6.33
C PRO A 202 12.37 -11.16 -5.75
N SER A 203 11.48 -10.85 -4.80
CA SER A 203 11.37 -9.52 -4.22
C SER A 203 12.20 -9.34 -2.94
N GLY A 204 12.91 -10.37 -2.49
CA GLY A 204 13.63 -10.35 -1.20
C GLY A 204 12.71 -10.18 0.01
N ALA A 205 11.42 -10.47 -0.12
CA ALA A 205 10.47 -10.46 0.99
C ALA A 205 10.76 -11.56 2.01
N LEU A 206 11.40 -12.65 1.58
CA LEU A 206 11.97 -13.66 2.45
C LEU A 206 13.49 -13.51 2.41
N ALA A 207 14.13 -13.52 3.56
CA ALA A 207 15.58 -13.48 3.72
C ALA A 207 16.02 -14.44 4.83
N ILE A 208 17.30 -14.80 4.82
CA ILE A 208 17.94 -15.59 5.87
C ILE A 208 18.81 -14.65 6.71
N ALA A 209 18.62 -14.67 8.02
CA ALA A 209 19.52 -14.09 9.00
C ALA A 209 20.23 -15.22 9.77
N GLU A 210 21.51 -15.01 10.09
CA GLU A 210 22.39 -15.94 10.83
C GLU A 210 22.68 -15.42 12.23
#